data_AF-A0A6I9P0V6-F1
#
_entry.id   AF-A0A6I9P0V6-F1
#
_cell.length_a   1.000
_cell.length_b   1.000
_cell.length_c   1.000
_cell.angle_alpha   90.00
_cell.angle_beta   90.00
_cell.angle_gamma   90.00
#
_symmetry.space_group_name_H-M   'P 1'
#
loop_
_entity.id
_entity.type
_entity.pdbx_description
1 polymer ?
#
loop_
_entity_poly.entity_id
_entity_poly.type
_entity_poly.pdbx_seq_one_letter_code
_entity_poly.pdbx_strand_id
1 'polypeptide(L)'
;MERLERALFRLEQGFELQFRLGPTLQGKDVQVYTNYPAKGHKFDRLKFHPLDWFYPNGWEDDCDKYCRLDLIVAGSYQYYFSCG
;
A
#
# COMPACT_ATOMS: atom_id res chain seq x y z
N MET A 1 5.64 -19.12 -1.15
CA MET A 1 5.56 -17.72 -0.70
C MET A 1 6.49 -16.94 -1.62
N GLU A 2 5.95 -16.13 -2.54
CA GLU A 2 6.77 -15.40 -3.50
C GLU A 2 7.64 -14.37 -2.76
N ARG A 3 8.96 -14.45 -2.93
CA ARG A 3 9.89 -13.44 -2.40
C ARG A 3 9.86 -12.21 -3.30
N LEU A 4 8.91 -11.31 -3.03
CA LEU A 4 8.77 -10.04 -3.73
C LEU A 4 9.84 -9.00 -3.33
N GLU A 5 10.84 -9.38 -2.53
CA GLU A 5 11.99 -8.53 -2.13
C GLU A 5 12.74 -7.92 -3.35
N ARG A 6 12.52 -8.45 -4.56
CA ARG A 6 13.08 -7.95 -5.83
C ARG A 6 12.04 -7.69 -6.91
N ALA A 7 10.75 -7.65 -6.57
CA ALA A 7 9.70 -7.38 -7.54
C ALA A 7 9.71 -5.88 -7.91
N LEU A 8 9.85 -5.61 -9.21
CA LEU A 8 9.70 -4.25 -9.75
C LEU A 8 8.36 -4.16 -10.46
N PHE A 9 7.45 -3.38 -9.91
CA PHE A 9 6.19 -3.04 -10.55
C PHE A 9 6.35 -1.73 -11.32
N ARG A 10 6.00 -1.74 -12.60
CA ARG A 10 5.94 -0.53 -13.44
C ARG A 10 4.48 -0.15 -13.60
N LEU A 11 4.14 1.07 -13.23
CA LEU A 11 2.79 1.61 -13.22
C LEU A 11 2.79 2.95 -13.94
N GLU A 12 1.68 3.30 -14.58
CA GLU A 12 1.53 4.58 -15.24
C GLU A 12 1.07 5.66 -14.25
N GLN A 13 1.50 6.89 -14.49
CA GLN A 13 1.02 8.03 -13.73
C GLN A 13 -0.49 8.21 -13.96
N GLY A 14 -1.23 8.50 -12.89
CA GLY A 14 -2.68 8.58 -12.88
C GLY A 14 -3.38 7.27 -12.53
N PHE A 15 -2.64 6.16 -12.37
CA PHE A 15 -3.23 4.90 -11.90
C PHE A 15 -3.53 4.95 -10.41
N GLU A 16 -4.54 4.18 -10.02
CA GLU A 16 -4.83 3.85 -8.62
C GLU A 16 -4.17 2.50 -8.29
N LEU A 17 -3.27 2.50 -7.31
CA LEU A 17 -2.68 1.29 -6.76
C LEU A 17 -3.47 0.85 -5.53
N GLN A 18 -3.92 -0.41 -5.53
CA GLN A 18 -4.59 -1.03 -4.38
C GLN A 18 -3.72 -2.14 -3.79
N PHE A 19 -3.45 -2.06 -2.49
CA PHE A 19 -2.90 -3.19 -1.73
C PHE A 19 -4.05 -3.96 -1.09
N ARG A 20 -4.15 -5.26 -1.40
CA ARG A 20 -5.17 -6.16 -0.85
C ARG A 20 -4.51 -7.25 -0.04
N LEU A 21 -5.17 -7.69 1.02
CA LEU A 21 -4.68 -8.81 1.82
C LEU A 21 -4.80 -10.12 1.04
N GLY A 22 -3.69 -10.85 0.97
CA GLY A 22 -3.72 -12.24 0.53
C GLY A 22 -4.37 -13.14 1.60
N PRO A 23 -4.83 -14.35 1.24
CA PRO A 23 -5.51 -15.26 2.16
C PRO A 23 -4.75 -15.55 3.47
N THR A 24 -3.41 -15.57 3.43
CA THR A 24 -2.56 -15.86 4.61
C THR A 24 -2.46 -14.72 5.62
N LEU A 25 -2.97 -13.54 5.26
CA LEU A 25 -2.93 -12.33 6.08
C LEU A 25 -4.33 -11.93 6.60
N GLN A 26 -5.39 -12.66 6.22
CA GLN A 26 -6.74 -12.40 6.70
C GLN A 26 -6.84 -12.64 8.22
N GLY A 27 -7.54 -11.75 8.92
CA GLY A 27 -7.70 -11.81 10.37
C GLY A 27 -6.45 -11.44 11.17
N LYS A 28 -5.40 -10.94 10.49
CA LYS A 28 -4.18 -10.44 11.14
C LYS A 28 -4.19 -8.92 11.13
N ASP A 29 -3.56 -8.35 12.16
CA ASP A 29 -3.30 -6.92 12.18
C ASP A 29 -2.14 -6.59 11.25
N VAL A 30 -2.48 -6.09 10.06
CA VAL A 30 -1.53 -5.76 9.00
C VAL A 30 -1.56 -4.27 8.75
N GLN A 31 -0.38 -3.64 8.76
CA GLN A 31 -0.20 -2.24 8.42
C GLN A 31 0.74 -2.12 7.21
N VAL A 32 0.29 -1.42 6.16
CA VAL A 32 1.09 -1.12 4.97
C VAL A 32 1.72 0.26 5.11
N TYR A 33 2.99 0.37 4.70
CA TYR A 33 3.76 1.60 4.72
C TYR A 33 4.34 1.87 3.33
N THR A 34 4.42 3.15 2.95
CA THR A 34 5.07 3.58 1.70
C THR A 34 5.84 4.88 1.89
N ASN A 35 6.87 5.10 1.07
CA ASN A 35 7.58 6.38 0.97
C ASN A 35 7.09 7.25 -0.19
N TYR A 36 5.97 6.88 -0.82
CA TYR A 36 5.30 7.75 -1.78
C TYR A 36 4.93 9.09 -1.11
N PRO A 37 5.13 10.24 -1.77
CA PRO A 37 4.87 11.53 -1.13
C PRO A 37 3.38 11.71 -0.83
N ALA A 38 3.04 11.94 0.44
CA ALA A 38 1.72 12.40 0.83
C ALA A 38 1.37 13.72 0.10
N LYS A 39 0.08 13.96 -0.13
CA LYS A 39 -0.38 15.15 -0.85
C LYS A 39 0.23 16.44 -0.25
N GLY A 40 0.85 17.25 -1.10
CA GLY A 40 1.51 18.50 -0.70
C GLY A 40 2.89 18.36 -0.05
N HIS A 41 3.39 17.14 0.15
CA HIS A 41 4.71 16.89 0.74
C HIS A 41 5.76 16.59 -0.34
N LYS A 42 7.01 16.96 -0.08
CA LYS A 42 8.14 16.57 -0.93
C LYS A 42 8.46 15.09 -0.71
N PHE A 43 8.89 14.42 -1.77
CA PHE A 43 9.40 13.05 -1.68
C PHE A 43 10.66 12.99 -0.81
N ASP A 44 10.68 12.05 0.13
CA ASP A 44 11.83 11.69 0.94
C ASP A 44 11.93 10.17 0.98
N ARG A 45 13.04 9.64 0.46
CA ARG A 45 13.25 8.20 0.30
C ARG A 45 13.20 7.43 1.63
N LEU A 46 13.59 8.07 2.73
CA LEU A 46 13.68 7.44 4.06
C LEU A 46 12.43 7.63 4.89
N LYS A 47 11.49 8.48 4.45
CA LYS A 47 10.28 8.79 5.19
C LYS A 47 9.12 7.93 4.70
N PHE A 48 8.82 6.88 5.47
CA PHE A 48 7.64 6.05 5.25
C PHE A 48 6.46 6.54 6.09
N HIS A 49 5.25 6.41 5.56
CA HIS A 49 4.02 6.67 6.28
C HIS A 49 3.04 5.49 6.11
N PRO A 50 2.16 5.25 7.10
CA PRO A 50 1.13 4.24 6.96
C PRO A 50 0.10 4.64 5.89
N LEU A 51 -0.50 3.64 5.25
CA LEU A 51 -1.69 3.81 4.43
C LEU A 51 -2.94 3.40 5.23
N ASP A 52 -4.04 4.11 5.00
CA ASP A 52 -5.32 3.81 5.62
C ASP A 52 -6.00 2.63 4.91
N TRP A 53 -6.69 1.81 5.70
CA TRP A 53 -7.55 0.75 5.19
C TRP A 53 -8.92 1.30 4.79
N PHE A 54 -9.34 1.01 3.56
CA PHE A 54 -10.68 1.29 3.07
C PHE A 54 -11.53 0.02 3.13
N TYR A 55 -12.73 0.13 3.69
CA TYR A 55 -13.71 -0.94 3.83
C TYR A 55 -14.87 -0.68 2.87
N PRO A 56 -14.87 -1.25 1.65
CA PRO A 56 -15.87 -0.94 0.63
C PRO A 56 -17.30 -1.27 1.07
N ASN A 57 -17.48 -2.29 1.91
CA ASN A 57 -18.78 -2.71 2.41
C ASN A 57 -19.18 -1.96 3.71
N GLY A 58 -18.33 -1.07 4.21
CA GLY A 58 -18.51 -0.32 5.45
C GLY A 58 -18.42 -1.15 6.73
N TRP A 59 -18.22 -2.47 6.60
CA TRP A 59 -18.03 -3.39 7.71
C TRP A 59 -16.53 -3.58 7.91
N GLU A 60 -16.07 -3.59 9.16
CA GLU A 60 -14.69 -3.94 9.52
C GLU A 60 -14.43 -5.45 9.37
N ASP A 61 -14.97 -6.07 8.31
CA ASP A 61 -14.54 -7.39 7.90
C ASP A 61 -13.30 -7.28 7.02
N ASP A 62 -12.38 -8.22 7.18
CA ASP A 62 -11.10 -8.24 6.49
C ASP A 62 -11.19 -8.86 5.07
N CYS A 63 -12.39 -9.17 4.57
CA CYS A 63 -12.52 -9.93 3.32
C CYS A 63 -12.11 -9.10 2.10
N ASP A 64 -12.52 -7.82 2.08
CA ASP A 64 -12.39 -6.96 0.90
C ASP A 64 -11.66 -5.64 1.17
N LYS A 65 -11.08 -5.47 2.37
CA LYS A 65 -10.37 -4.22 2.70
C LYS A 65 -9.12 -4.03 1.84
N TYR A 66 -8.84 -2.78 1.50
CA TYR A 66 -7.68 -2.43 0.69
C TYR A 66 -7.07 -1.08 1.11
N CYS A 67 -5.76 -0.94 0.99
CA CYS A 67 -5.12 0.37 1.02
C CYS A 67 -5.10 0.95 -0.39
N ARG A 68 -5.40 2.25 -0.53
CA ARG A 68 -5.42 2.96 -1.80
C ARG A 68 -4.28 3.97 -1.90
N LEU A 69 -3.67 4.07 -3.08
CA LEU A 69 -2.68 5.09 -3.40
C LEU A 69 -2.89 5.61 -4.84
N ASP A 70 -3.17 6.91 -4.99
CA ASP A 70 -3.29 7.55 -6.30
C ASP A 70 -1.91 8.03 -6.81
N LEU A 71 -1.43 7.48 -7.91
CA LEU A 71 -0.08 7.69 -8.45
C LEU A 71 0.03 8.95 -9.31
N ILE A 72 -0.08 10.11 -8.67
CA ILE A 72 -0.06 11.43 -9.31
C ILE A 72 1.35 11.90 -9.67
N VAL A 73 2.40 11.42 -9.00
CA VAL A 73 3.80 11.86 -9.21
C VAL A 73 4.62 10.69 -9.72
N ALA A 74 5.32 10.88 -10.84
CA ALA A 74 6.22 9.88 -11.40
C ALA A 74 7.48 9.74 -10.54
N GLY A 75 7.92 8.49 -10.32
CA GLY A 75 9.11 8.20 -9.53
C GLY A 75 9.26 6.71 -9.22
N SER A 76 10.25 6.42 -8.39
CA SER A 76 10.51 5.07 -7.88
C SER A 76 10.28 5.05 -6.38
N TYR A 77 9.28 4.29 -5.96
CA TYR A 77 8.82 4.25 -4.58
C TYR A 77 8.92 2.84 -4.02
N GLN A 78 8.89 2.74 -2.70
CA GLN A 78 8.99 1.50 -1.96
C GLN A 78 7.81 1.38 -1.01
N TYR A 79 7.44 0.13 -0.73
CA TYR A 79 6.47 -0.21 0.30
C TYR A 79 6.95 -1.41 1.10
N TYR A 80 6.43 -1.55 2.32
CA TYR A 80 6.54 -2.75 3.13
C TYR A 80 5.27 -2.90 3.96
N PHE A 81 5.10 -4.04 4.62
CA PHE A 81 4.03 -4.24 5.58
C PHE A 81 4.57 -4.88 6.86
N SER A 82 3.95 -4.55 7.99
CA SER A 82 4.10 -5.29 9.24
C SER A 82 2.87 -6.16 9.46
N CYS A 83 3.04 -7.27 10.16
CA CYS A 83 1.98 -8.20 10.53
C CYS A 83 2.21 -8.61 11.98
N GLY A 84 1.21 -8.38 12.84
CA GLY A 84 1.15 -8.86 14.23
C GLY A 84 0.71 -10.30 14.35
#